data_AF-A0AAD4G9X2-F1
#
_entry.id   AF-A0AAD4G9X2-F1
#
_cell.length_a   1.000
_cell.length_b   1.000
_cell.length_c   1.000
_cell.angle_alpha   90.00
_cell.angle_beta   90.00
_cell.angle_gamma   90.00
#
_symmetry.space_group_name_H-M   'P 1'
#
loop_
_entity.id
_entity.type
_entity.pdbx_description
1 polymer ?
#
loop_
_entity_poly.entity_id
_entity_poly.type
_entity_poly.pdbx_seq_one_letter_code
_entity_poly.pdbx_strand_id
1 'polypeptide(L)'
;IRWTPGHIGIPGNEEADECAKQAAKGENSNIPLLPAPLRTQRGHIRTLPRSKSAAKQQARKRLKTWRKQIFSKSPRARTLQSLDDSLPSNSF
;
A
#
# COMPACT_ATOMS: atom_id res chain seq x y z
N ILE A 1 26.10 -9.45 -2.26
CA ILE A 1 24.67 -9.39 -1.86
C ILE A 1 24.27 -10.79 -1.38
N ARG A 2 23.59 -10.92 -0.24
CA ARG A 2 23.03 -12.19 0.24
C ARG A 2 21.54 -12.03 0.48
N TRP A 3 20.75 -12.98 -0.01
CA TRP A 3 19.32 -13.05 0.25
C TRP A 3 19.09 -13.90 1.49
N THR A 4 18.16 -13.48 2.35
CA THR A 4 17.75 -14.23 3.54
C THR A 4 16.26 -14.55 3.43
N PRO A 5 15.79 -15.69 3.98
CA PRO A 5 14.37 -15.97 4.09
C PRO A 5 13.71 -14.93 5.00
N GLY A 6 12.50 -14.50 4.66
CA GLY A 6 11.69 -13.64 5.52
C GLY A 6 10.95 -14.45 6.60
N HIS A 7 10.69 -13.82 7.75
CA HIS A 7 9.86 -14.36 8.84
C HIS A 7 10.32 -15.70 9.45
N ILE A 8 11.63 -15.96 9.49
CA ILE A 8 12.20 -17.18 10.06
C ILE A 8 12.97 -16.96 11.38
N GLY A 9 12.77 -15.84 12.09
CA GLY A 9 13.46 -15.62 13.36
C GLY A 9 14.87 -15.03 13.23
N ILE A 10 15.30 -14.53 12.07
CA ILE A 10 16.63 -13.91 11.94
C ILE A 10 16.59 -12.55 12.64
N PRO A 11 17.31 -12.34 13.76
CA PRO A 11 17.11 -11.16 14.61
C PRO A 11 17.25 -9.84 13.85
N GLY A 12 18.35 -9.67 13.10
CA GLY A 12 18.57 -8.43 12.33
C GLY A 12 17.58 -8.20 11.19
N ASN A 13 16.99 -9.26 10.61
CA ASN A 13 15.95 -9.11 9.58
C ASN A 13 14.62 -8.70 10.21
N GLU A 14 14.28 -9.27 11.37
CA GLU A 14 13.05 -8.98 12.09
C GLU A 14 13.06 -7.57 12.70
N GLU A 15 14.20 -7.16 13.27
CA GLU A 15 14.41 -5.78 13.73
C GLU A 15 14.22 -4.78 12.58
N ALA A 16 14.79 -5.08 11.40
CA ALA A 16 14.63 -4.25 10.22
C ALA A 16 13.17 -4.18 9.73
N ASP A 17 12.45 -5.30 9.73
CA ASP A 17 11.03 -5.36 9.36
C ASP A 17 10.16 -4.55 10.34
N GLU A 18 10.43 -4.64 11.65
CA GLU A 18 9.70 -3.86 12.65
C GLU A 18 9.95 -2.36 12.52
N CYS A 19 11.20 -1.95 12.31
CA CYS A 19 11.54 -0.56 12.01
C CYS A 19 10.82 -0.06 10.75
N ALA A 20 10.72 -0.90 9.72
CA ALA A 20 10.01 -0.58 8.49
C ALA A 20 8.49 -0.40 8.73
N LYS A 21 7.88 -1.22 9.59
CA LYS A 21 6.45 -1.07 9.98
C LYS A 21 6.22 0.21 10.77
N GLN A 22 7.10 0.56 11.71
CA GLN A 22 7.04 1.83 12.45
C GLN A 22 7.15 3.03 11.51
N ALA A 23 8.11 2.99 10.58
CA ALA A 23 8.26 3.99 9.54
C ALA A 23 7.02 4.15 8.65
N ALA A 24 6.37 3.04 8.30
CA ALA A 24 5.12 3.06 7.52
C ALA A 24 3.94 3.68 8.28
N LYS A 25 3.96 3.65 9.63
CA LYS A 25 2.97 4.33 10.50
C LYS A 25 3.24 5.83 10.67
N GLY A 26 4.41 6.30 10.24
CA GLY A 26 4.80 7.72 10.29
C GLY A 26 5.86 8.05 11.34
N GLU A 27 6.32 7.07 12.12
CA GLU A 27 7.44 7.24 13.05
C GLU A 27 8.74 7.32 12.26
N ASN A 28 9.51 8.40 12.41
CA ASN A 28 10.74 8.58 11.65
C ASN A 28 11.94 8.75 12.57
N SER A 29 13.11 8.34 12.06
CA SER A 29 14.38 8.65 12.70
C SER A 29 14.65 10.16 12.63
N ASN A 30 15.37 10.69 13.60
CA ASN A 30 15.85 12.07 13.58
C ASN A 30 16.57 12.39 12.25
N ILE A 31 16.29 13.57 11.67
CA ILE A 31 16.85 14.01 10.38
C ILE A 31 18.39 13.84 10.28
N PRO A 32 19.20 14.15 11.32
CA PRO A 32 20.65 13.96 11.25
C PRO A 32 21.07 12.49 11.09
N LEU A 33 20.24 11.53 11.50
CA LEU A 33 20.53 10.10 11.38
C LEU A 33 20.17 9.55 9.99
N LEU A 34 19.43 10.32 9.18
CA LEU A 34 19.07 9.91 7.83
C LEU A 34 20.29 9.95 6.88
N PRO A 35 20.37 9.03 5.90
CA PRO A 35 21.31 9.12 4.80
C PRO A 35 21.23 10.49 4.10
N ALA A 36 22.37 11.01 3.62
CA ALA A 36 22.47 12.33 3.00
C ALA A 36 21.39 12.63 1.93
N PRO A 37 20.98 11.69 1.05
CA PRO A 37 19.92 11.94 0.07
C PRO A 37 18.52 12.18 0.66
N LEU A 38 18.28 11.70 1.88
CA LEU A 38 17.01 11.76 2.61
C LEU A 38 16.99 12.89 3.67
N ARG A 39 18.14 13.53 3.91
CA ARG A 39 18.22 14.71 4.78
C ARG A 39 17.49 15.89 4.16
N THR A 40 16.87 16.71 5.01
CA THR A 40 16.22 17.98 4.66
C THR A 40 17.22 18.90 3.95
N GLN A 41 16.89 19.38 2.74
CA GLN A 41 17.70 20.38 2.04
C GLN A 41 16.96 21.72 2.07
N ARG A 42 17.60 22.76 2.62
CA ARG A 42 17.04 24.13 2.72
C ARG A 42 15.68 24.20 3.45
N GLY A 43 15.54 23.50 4.58
CA GLY A 43 14.32 23.57 5.40
C GLY A 43 13.12 22.77 4.89
N HIS A 44 13.22 22.10 3.74
CA HIS A 44 12.17 21.22 3.22
C HIS A 44 12.61 19.75 3.24
N ILE A 45 11.77 18.88 3.80
CA ILE A 45 11.93 17.43 3.66
C ILE A 45 11.89 17.15 2.16
N ARG A 46 12.97 16.55 1.64
CA ARG A 46 13.00 16.11 0.25
C ARG A 46 11.98 15.00 0.12
N THR A 47 10.80 15.34 -0.40
CA THR A 47 9.74 14.37 -0.65
C THR A 47 10.26 13.37 -1.67
N LEU A 48 10.23 12.09 -1.31
CA LEU A 48 10.57 11.03 -2.23
C LEU A 48 9.63 11.10 -3.44
N PRO A 49 10.14 10.85 -4.66
CA PRO A 49 9.29 10.72 -5.83
C PRO A 49 8.17 9.73 -5.54
N ARG A 50 6.93 10.08 -5.91
CA ARG A 50 5.80 9.15 -5.74
C ARG A 50 6.08 7.86 -6.49
N SER A 51 6.00 6.73 -5.78
CA SER A 51 6.13 5.42 -6.39
C SER A 51 5.04 5.21 -7.45
N LYS A 52 5.46 4.88 -8.68
CA LYS A 52 4.55 4.59 -9.80
C LYS A 52 3.62 3.41 -9.48
N SER A 53 4.12 2.39 -8.77
CA SER A 53 3.30 1.24 -8.37
C SER A 53 2.28 1.63 -7.32
N ALA A 54 2.67 2.42 -6.31
CA ALA A 54 1.75 2.92 -5.29
C ALA A 54 0.63 3.79 -5.89
N ALA A 55 0.98 4.70 -6.80
CA ALA A 55 -0.01 5.52 -7.52
C ALA A 55 -1.01 4.66 -8.32
N LYS A 56 -0.52 3.64 -9.03
CA LYS A 56 -1.38 2.67 -9.74
C LYS A 56 -2.29 1.90 -8.78
N GLN A 57 -1.79 1.44 -7.64
CA GLN A 57 -2.58 0.73 -6.64
C GLN A 57 -3.69 1.62 -6.08
N GLN A 58 -3.39 2.89 -5.77
CA GLN A 58 -4.39 3.85 -5.30
C GLN A 58 -5.49 4.08 -6.35
N ALA A 59 -5.11 4.28 -7.63
CA ALA A 59 -6.06 4.42 -8.73
C ALA A 59 -6.94 3.17 -8.90
N ARG A 60 -6.34 1.97 -8.86
CA ARG A 60 -7.09 0.70 -8.91
C ARG A 60 -8.06 0.53 -7.74
N LYS A 61 -7.66 0.92 -6.52
CA LYS A 61 -8.54 0.89 -5.34
C LYS A 61 -9.76 1.77 -5.54
N ARG A 62 -9.57 3.00 -6.01
CA ARG A 62 -10.67 3.93 -6.36
C ARG A 62 -11.59 3.33 -7.43
N LEU A 63 -11.00 2.77 -8.49
CA LEU A 63 -11.75 2.16 -9.58
C LEU A 63 -12.56 0.94 -9.13
N LYS A 64 -12.02 0.11 -8.22
CA LYS A 64 -12.73 -1.03 -7.63
C LYS A 64 -13.98 -0.57 -6.87
N THR A 65 -13.83 0.47 -6.02
CA THR A 65 -14.97 1.05 -5.29
C THR A 65 -16.03 1.61 -6.24
N TRP A 66 -15.60 2.38 -7.24
CA TRP A 66 -16.49 2.98 -8.23
C TRP A 66 -17.24 1.91 -9.05
N ARG A 67 -16.54 0.87 -9.51
CA ARG A 67 -17.16 -0.27 -10.22
C ARG A 67 -18.23 -0.97 -9.39
N LYS A 68 -17.94 -1.23 -8.10
CA LYS A 68 -18.92 -1.82 -7.18
C LYS A 68 -20.19 -0.96 -7.07
N GLN A 69 -20.02 0.35 -6.90
CA GLN A 69 -21.13 1.30 -6.79
C GLN A 69 -21.97 1.39 -8.08
N ILE A 70 -21.33 1.38 -9.25
CA ILE A 70 -22.05 1.42 -10.52
C ILE A 70 -22.79 0.11 -10.76
N PHE A 71 -22.13 -1.02 -10.53
CA PHE A 71 -22.76 -2.32 -10.70
C PHE A 71 -24.01 -2.43 -9.84
N SER A 72 -23.94 -2.12 -8.54
CA SER A 72 -25.09 -2.21 -7.63
C SER A 72 -26.28 -1.32 -8.02
N LYS A 73 -26.03 -0.21 -8.75
CA LYS A 73 -27.08 0.68 -9.23
C LYS A 73 -27.67 0.25 -10.58
N SER A 74 -27.05 -0.70 -11.27
CA SER A 74 -27.49 -1.13 -12.59
C SER A 74 -28.72 -2.05 -12.50
N PRO A 75 -29.63 -2.03 -13.49
CA PRO A 75 -30.75 -2.98 -13.54
C PRO A 75 -30.28 -4.45 -13.55
N ARG A 76 -29.12 -4.70 -14.15
CA ARG A 76 -28.51 -6.04 -14.25
C ARG A 76 -28.05 -6.60 -12.91
N ALA A 77 -27.70 -5.75 -11.93
CA ALA A 77 -27.32 -6.22 -10.60
C ALA A 77 -28.45 -7.00 -9.94
N ARG A 78 -29.71 -6.59 -10.13
CA ARG A 78 -30.86 -7.28 -9.54
C ARG A 78 -30.98 -8.73 -10.06
N THR A 79 -30.86 -8.91 -11.37
CA THR A 79 -30.93 -10.24 -12.01
C THR A 79 -29.73 -11.11 -11.67
N LEU A 80 -28.54 -10.51 -11.58
CA LEU A 80 -27.32 -11.26 -11.27
C LEU A 80 -27.24 -11.63 -9.79
N GLN A 81 -27.70 -10.77 -8.88
CA GLN A 81 -27.75 -11.06 -7.45
C GLN A 81 -28.73 -12.20 -7.15
N SER A 82 -29.87 -12.29 -7.85
CA SER A 82 -30.76 -13.45 -7.69
C SER A 82 -30.15 -14.80 -8.10
N LEU A 83 -29.07 -14.78 -8.89
CA LEU A 83 -28.34 -15.98 -9.29
C LEU A 83 -27.13 -16.24 -8.38
N ASP A 84 -26.47 -15.18 -7.91
CA ASP A 84 -25.31 -15.23 -7.04
C ASP A 84 -25.26 -14.00 -6.12
N ASP A 85 -25.61 -14.21 -4.85
CA ASP A 85 -25.62 -13.18 -3.81
C ASP A 85 -24.22 -12.62 -3.50
N SER A 86 -23.15 -13.31 -3.91
CA SER A 86 -21.77 -12.83 -3.73
C SER A 86 -21.39 -11.70 -4.70
N LEU A 87 -22.25 -11.39 -5.68
CA LEU A 87 -22.01 -10.35 -6.67
C LEU A 87 -22.28 -8.92 -6.15
N PRO A 88 -21.42 -7.95 -6.52
CA PRO A 88 -20.21 -8.08 -7.33
C PRO A 88 -19.06 -8.68 -6.49
N SER A 89 -18.54 -9.81 -6.97
CA SER A 89 -17.56 -10.60 -6.22
C SER A 89 -16.23 -9.85 -6.06
N ASN A 90 -15.52 -10.17 -4.98
CA ASN A 90 -14.14 -9.71 -4.77
C ASN A 90 -13.09 -10.60 -5.43
N SER A 91 -13.51 -11.73 -5.99
CA SER A 91 -12.72 -12.80 -6.59
C SER A 91 -12.72 -12.68 -8.10
N PHE A 92 -11.54 -12.74 -8.72
CA PHE A 92 -11.38 -13.09 -10.13
C PHE A 92 -10.42 -14.27 -10.18
#